data_AF-A0A957N4Z2-F1
#
_entry.id   AF-A0A957N4Z2-F1
#
_cell.length_a   1.000
_cell.length_b   1.000
_cell.length_c   1.000
_cell.angle_alpha   90.00
_cell.angle_beta   90.00
_cell.angle_gamma   90.00
#
_symmetry.space_group_name_H-M   'P 1'
#
loop_
_entity.id
_entity.type
_entity.pdbx_description
1 polymer ?
#
loop_
_entity_poly.entity_id
_entity_poly.type
_entity_poly.pdbx_seq_one_letter_code
_entity_poly.pdbx_strand_id
1 'polypeptide(L)'
;MPPAKLARLQELAALWDVEVSVLGTFTGDQRLVVRYAGAVVADLPMDFLHDGLPQRRMRAVYREQNKIKDSRLDVPALAANLQSSIFNLDSSILSLLSHPTIASKEAIVRTYDHEVRGGTLVRPFVGPALDGPGDAAVLKPLDTWDHDRAFALSNGINPLLGLVDPYAMAVSGVDEAVRNAVAVGGDPDRLSLLDNFCWGNPNLSGSAGCVGAYVSGLLRRRGRLRHALHFGQGQPLQRVQRQAHPRHAAHLGHRHRAGHAARRHLRPQAGR
;
A
#
# COMPACT_ATOMS: atom_id res chain seq x y z
N MET A 1 16.46 21.25 -16.83
CA MET A 1 16.73 22.53 -16.12
C MET A 1 17.43 23.47 -17.09
N PRO A 2 17.15 24.79 -17.06
CA PRO A 2 17.87 25.77 -17.88
C PRO A 2 19.39 25.79 -17.57
N PRO A 3 20.29 25.87 -18.57
CA PRO A 3 21.74 25.86 -18.36
C PRO A 3 22.26 26.94 -17.39
N ALA A 4 21.66 28.13 -17.44
CA ALA A 4 22.03 29.25 -16.56
C ALA A 4 21.86 28.97 -15.05
N LYS A 5 21.09 27.94 -14.68
CA LYS A 5 20.87 27.55 -13.27
C LYS A 5 21.82 26.44 -12.80
N LEU A 6 22.68 25.89 -13.67
CA LEU A 6 23.52 24.74 -13.35
C LEU A 6 24.54 25.04 -12.27
N ALA A 7 25.25 26.17 -12.38
CA ALA A 7 26.24 26.58 -11.39
C ALA A 7 25.61 26.69 -9.99
N ARG A 8 24.46 27.34 -9.89
CA ARG A 8 23.75 27.48 -8.61
C ARG A 8 23.29 26.13 -8.04
N LEU A 9 22.86 25.19 -8.89
CA LEU A 9 22.50 23.85 -8.44
C LEU A 9 23.72 23.08 -7.93
N GLN A 10 24.86 23.19 -8.61
CA GLN A 10 26.11 22.53 -8.19
C GLN A 10 26.63 23.08 -6.86
N GLU A 11 26.55 24.40 -6.65
CA GLU A 11 26.86 25.02 -5.35
C GLU A 11 25.97 24.46 -4.22
N LEU A 12 24.67 24.38 -4.47
CA LEU A 12 23.73 23.82 -3.49
C LEU A 12 24.00 22.34 -3.24
N ALA A 13 24.28 21.56 -4.28
CA ALA A 13 24.57 20.15 -4.13
C ALA A 13 25.86 19.92 -3.34
N ALA A 14 26.92 20.70 -3.61
CA ALA A 14 28.16 20.67 -2.85
C ALA A 14 27.94 21.03 -1.37
N LEU A 15 27.07 22.00 -1.07
CA LEU A 15 26.71 22.35 0.31
C LEU A 15 26.11 21.17 1.08
N TRP A 16 25.37 20.29 0.39
CA TRP A 16 24.72 19.12 0.97
C TRP A 16 25.46 17.79 0.70
N ASP A 17 26.69 17.85 0.20
CA ASP A 17 27.51 16.67 -0.17
C ASP A 17 26.80 15.70 -1.15
N VAL A 18 26.13 16.28 -2.15
CA VAL A 18 25.41 15.55 -3.20
C VAL A 18 26.13 15.68 -4.53
N GLU A 19 26.41 14.54 -5.19
CA GLU A 19 27.01 14.52 -6.52
C GLU A 19 26.02 15.00 -7.61
N VAL A 20 26.52 15.79 -8.56
CA VAL A 20 25.75 16.25 -9.73
C VAL A 20 26.50 15.94 -11.02
N SER A 21 25.86 15.16 -11.89
CA SER A 21 26.39 14.78 -13.20
C SER A 21 25.42 15.15 -14.32
N VAL A 22 25.91 15.82 -15.37
CA VAL A 22 25.10 16.17 -16.55
C VAL A 22 25.09 15.01 -17.53
N LEU A 23 23.96 14.30 -17.61
CA LEU A 23 23.82 13.11 -18.45
C LEU A 23 23.39 13.41 -19.90
N GLY A 24 22.88 14.60 -20.17
CA GLY A 24 22.42 14.96 -21.51
C GLY A 24 21.63 16.27 -21.55
N THR A 25 21.05 16.54 -22.71
CA THR A 25 20.29 17.77 -23.01
C THR A 25 18.97 17.42 -23.68
N PHE A 26 17.95 18.22 -23.42
CA PHE A 26 16.70 18.15 -24.18
C PHE A 26 16.87 18.93 -25.49
N THR A 27 16.75 18.23 -26.61
CA THR A 27 16.89 18.74 -27.99
C THR A 27 15.59 19.30 -28.54
N GLY A 28 14.44 18.79 -28.07
CA GLY A 28 13.11 19.18 -28.55
C GLY A 28 12.67 18.52 -29.86
N ASP A 29 13.51 17.65 -30.44
CA ASP A 29 13.25 16.92 -31.68
C ASP A 29 12.42 15.63 -31.48
N GLN A 30 11.95 15.38 -30.25
CA GLN A 30 11.17 14.19 -29.87
C GLN A 30 11.90 12.88 -30.17
N ARG A 31 13.22 12.85 -29.97
CA ARG A 31 14.05 11.63 -30.09
C ARG A 31 14.88 11.38 -28.84
N LEU A 32 15.07 10.11 -28.50
CA LEU A 32 16.03 9.65 -27.51
C LEU A 32 17.30 9.18 -28.25
N VAL A 33 18.39 9.92 -28.08
CA VAL A 33 19.72 9.53 -28.58
C VAL A 33 20.63 9.24 -27.39
N VAL A 34 21.08 7.99 -27.27
CA VAL A 34 22.03 7.56 -26.23
C VAL A 34 23.39 7.35 -26.87
N ARG A 35 24.42 7.93 -26.26
CA ARG A 35 25.81 7.80 -26.71
C ARG A 35 26.66 7.11 -25.66
N TYR A 36 27.57 6.25 -26.09
CA TYR A 36 28.62 5.67 -25.27
C TYR A 36 29.96 5.87 -25.96
N ALA A 37 30.94 6.45 -25.25
CA ALA A 37 32.25 6.82 -25.80
C ALA A 37 32.16 7.60 -27.13
N GLY A 38 31.18 8.51 -27.24
CA GLY A 38 30.91 9.33 -28.43
C GLY A 38 30.08 8.65 -29.53
N ALA A 39 30.01 7.31 -29.56
CA ALA A 39 29.23 6.54 -30.53
C ALA A 39 27.75 6.48 -30.13
N VAL A 40 26.85 6.60 -31.11
CA VAL A 40 25.40 6.44 -30.89
C VAL A 40 25.09 4.95 -30.71
N VAL A 41 24.53 4.59 -29.55
CA VAL A 41 24.17 3.19 -29.20
C VAL A 41 22.66 2.96 -29.17
N ALA A 42 21.86 4.03 -29.08
CA ALA A 42 20.42 3.98 -29.26
C ALA A 42 19.93 5.29 -29.90
N ASP A 43 19.02 5.19 -30.85
CA ASP A 43 18.35 6.32 -31.49
C ASP A 43 16.90 5.94 -31.78
N LEU A 44 15.98 6.42 -30.95
CA LEU A 44 14.57 6.03 -30.99
C LEU A 44 13.65 7.26 -30.97
N PRO A 45 12.59 7.30 -31.79
CA PRO A 45 11.54 8.30 -31.63
C PRO A 45 10.85 8.16 -30.26
N MET A 46 10.52 9.27 -29.61
CA MET A 46 9.81 9.28 -28.33
C MET A 46 8.41 8.69 -28.45
N ASP A 47 7.73 8.90 -29.59
CA ASP A 47 6.41 8.31 -29.88
C ASP A 47 6.47 6.78 -29.86
N PHE A 48 7.53 6.17 -30.38
CA PHE A 48 7.69 4.71 -30.32
C PHE A 48 7.92 4.24 -28.88
N LEU A 49 8.70 4.98 -28.09
CA LEU A 49 8.99 4.61 -26.69
C LEU A 49 7.74 4.72 -25.79
N HIS A 50 6.90 5.73 -26.02
CA HIS A 50 5.72 5.98 -25.19
C HIS A 50 4.45 5.29 -25.71
N ASP A 51 4.23 5.28 -27.02
CA ASP A 51 2.99 4.81 -27.66
C ASP A 51 3.20 3.61 -28.60
N GLY A 52 4.44 3.15 -28.78
CA GLY A 52 4.76 2.04 -29.68
C GLY A 52 4.30 0.67 -29.19
N LEU A 53 3.89 0.53 -27.93
CA LEU A 53 3.32 -0.71 -27.40
C LEU A 53 1.78 -0.69 -27.49
N PRO A 54 1.15 -1.51 -28.36
CA PRO A 54 -0.29 -1.51 -28.49
C PRO A 54 -1.00 -1.88 -27.18
N GLN A 55 -2.07 -1.16 -26.87
CA GLN A 55 -2.87 -1.44 -25.68
C GLN A 55 -3.58 -2.80 -25.81
N ARG A 56 -3.29 -3.70 -24.87
CA ARG A 56 -3.95 -5.02 -24.82
C ARG A 56 -5.43 -4.87 -24.45
N ARG A 57 -6.31 -5.40 -25.30
CA ARG A 57 -7.74 -5.59 -24.97
C ARG A 57 -7.92 -6.99 -24.41
N MET A 58 -8.47 -7.10 -23.20
CA MET A 58 -8.62 -8.38 -22.49
C MET A 58 -10.09 -8.60 -22.14
N ARG A 59 -10.59 -9.83 -22.33
CA ARG A 59 -11.94 -10.21 -21.92
C ARG A 59 -11.91 -10.72 -20.49
N ALA A 60 -12.40 -9.90 -19.56
CA ALA A 60 -12.60 -10.29 -18.17
C ALA A 60 -13.90 -11.10 -18.04
N VAL A 61 -13.87 -12.19 -17.28
CA VAL A 61 -15.07 -12.97 -16.94
C VAL A 61 -15.10 -13.15 -15.44
N TYR A 62 -15.99 -12.41 -14.78
CA TYR A 62 -16.28 -12.64 -13.37
C TYR A 62 -17.33 -13.74 -13.27
N ARG A 63 -17.02 -14.80 -12.53
CA ARG A 63 -18.00 -15.80 -12.09
C ARG A 63 -18.03 -15.72 -10.57
N GLU A 64 -19.20 -15.42 -10.03
CA GLU A 64 -19.44 -15.48 -8.60
C GLU A 64 -19.18 -16.91 -8.12
N GLN A 65 -18.08 -17.13 -7.41
CA GLN A 65 -17.64 -18.47 -7.00
C GLN A 65 -18.36 -18.94 -5.75
N ASN A 66 -18.66 -18.01 -4.85
CA ASN A 66 -19.30 -18.26 -3.57
C ASN A 66 -20.49 -17.32 -3.45
N LYS A 67 -21.67 -17.76 -3.93
CA LYS A 67 -22.90 -17.20 -3.37
C LYS A 67 -22.88 -17.57 -1.89
N ILE A 68 -22.49 -16.63 -1.03
CA ILE A 68 -23.08 -16.60 0.30
C ILE A 68 -24.56 -16.49 -0.02
N LYS A 69 -25.31 -17.61 0.05
CA LYS A 69 -26.77 -17.58 0.03
C LYS A 69 -27.14 -16.46 0.98
N ASP A 70 -27.94 -15.50 0.52
CA ASP A 70 -28.42 -14.34 1.28
C ASP A 70 -28.75 -14.79 2.70
N SER A 71 -27.73 -14.75 3.53
CA SER A 71 -27.78 -14.99 4.95
C SER A 71 -27.59 -13.58 5.44
N ARG A 72 -28.66 -12.78 5.25
CA ARG A 72 -29.12 -12.01 6.41
C ARG A 72 -28.86 -12.91 7.59
N LEU A 73 -27.88 -12.53 8.42
CA LEU A 73 -27.55 -13.25 9.63
C LEU A 73 -28.88 -13.60 10.26
N ASP A 74 -29.25 -14.88 10.24
CA ASP A 74 -30.41 -15.35 10.96
C ASP A 74 -29.98 -15.19 12.41
N VAL A 75 -30.20 -13.99 12.94
CA VAL A 75 -29.78 -13.58 14.28
C VAL A 75 -30.29 -14.60 15.30
N PRO A 76 -31.52 -15.13 15.19
CA PRO A 76 -31.97 -16.29 15.95
C PRO A 76 -31.09 -17.55 15.79
N ALA A 77 -30.75 -17.97 14.58
CA ALA A 77 -29.90 -19.17 14.38
C ALA A 77 -28.45 -18.96 14.84
N LEU A 78 -27.88 -17.76 14.68
CA LEU A 78 -26.58 -17.42 15.23
C LEU A 78 -26.62 -17.37 16.76
N ALA A 79 -27.65 -16.77 17.35
CA ALA A 79 -27.86 -16.75 18.79
C ALA A 79 -28.02 -18.17 19.36
N ALA A 80 -28.75 -19.05 18.68
CA ALA A 80 -28.88 -20.46 19.05
C ALA A 80 -27.53 -21.21 18.96
N ASN A 81 -26.70 -20.91 17.94
CA ASN A 81 -25.35 -21.47 17.82
C ASN A 81 -24.41 -20.94 18.91
N LEU A 82 -24.51 -19.66 19.28
CA LEU A 82 -23.74 -19.05 20.38
C LEU A 82 -24.18 -19.56 21.77
N GLN A 83 -25.44 -19.99 21.91
CA GLN A 83 -25.98 -20.64 23.11
C GLN A 83 -25.71 -22.15 23.17
N SER A 84 -25.21 -22.74 22.08
CA SER A 84 -24.82 -24.15 22.08
C SER A 84 -23.53 -24.35 22.88
N SER A 85 -23.43 -25.43 23.66
CA SER A 85 -22.24 -25.80 24.45
C SER A 85 -20.99 -26.09 23.60
N ILE A 86 -21.10 -25.97 22.27
CA ILE A 86 -20.05 -26.18 21.28
C ILE A 86 -19.23 -24.90 21.07
N PHE A 87 -19.81 -23.72 21.33
CA PHE A 87 -19.14 -22.43 21.15
C PHE A 87 -18.51 -21.93 22.46
N ASN A 88 -17.24 -22.26 22.69
CA ASN A 88 -16.48 -21.70 23.80
C ASN A 88 -15.96 -20.29 23.42
N LEU A 89 -16.64 -19.25 23.94
CA LEU A 89 -16.32 -17.86 23.66
C LEU A 89 -14.89 -17.48 24.10
N ASP A 90 -14.46 -17.94 25.28
CA ASP A 90 -13.13 -17.64 25.82
C ASP A 90 -12.04 -18.11 24.85
N SER A 91 -12.11 -19.37 24.42
CA SER A 91 -11.15 -19.94 23.46
C SER A 91 -11.22 -19.27 22.09
N SER A 92 -12.41 -18.82 21.68
CA SER A 92 -12.62 -18.16 20.38
C SER A 92 -12.02 -16.76 20.36
N ILE A 93 -12.24 -15.98 21.42
CA ILE A 93 -11.65 -14.64 21.58
C ILE A 93 -10.13 -14.73 21.65
N LEU A 94 -9.59 -15.66 22.44
CA LEU A 94 -8.14 -15.86 22.52
C LEU A 94 -7.55 -16.27 21.16
N SER A 95 -8.25 -17.12 20.41
CA SER A 95 -7.86 -17.47 19.04
C SER A 95 -7.84 -16.25 18.11
N LEU A 96 -8.89 -15.44 18.13
CA LEU A 96 -8.96 -14.20 17.33
C LEU A 96 -7.85 -13.21 17.71
N LEU A 97 -7.64 -12.95 19.01
CA LEU A 97 -6.59 -12.05 19.47
C LEU A 97 -5.17 -12.54 19.14
N SER A 98 -4.98 -13.86 19.03
CA SER A 98 -3.71 -14.45 18.60
C SER A 98 -3.48 -14.39 17.09
N HIS A 99 -4.54 -14.14 16.29
CA HIS A 99 -4.43 -14.15 14.84
C HIS A 99 -3.56 -12.98 14.36
N PRO A 100 -2.55 -13.19 13.49
CA PRO A 100 -1.60 -12.15 13.09
C PRO A 100 -2.23 -10.88 12.51
N THR A 101 -3.41 -10.96 11.88
CA THR A 101 -4.14 -9.78 11.39
C THR A 101 -4.70 -8.92 12.53
N ILE A 102 -5.10 -9.52 13.65
CA ILE A 102 -5.76 -8.85 14.80
C ILE A 102 -4.76 -8.51 15.91
N ALA A 103 -3.81 -9.41 16.18
CA ALA A 103 -2.81 -9.27 17.24
C ALA A 103 -2.07 -7.92 17.20
N SER A 104 -1.54 -7.47 18.35
CA SER A 104 -0.81 -6.20 18.43
C SER A 104 0.33 -6.12 17.39
N LYS A 105 0.45 -4.95 16.76
CA LYS A 105 1.52 -4.63 15.81
C LYS A 105 2.65 -3.81 16.44
N GLU A 106 2.63 -3.68 17.77
CA GLU A 106 3.54 -2.81 18.53
C GLU A 106 5.02 -3.07 18.26
N ALA A 107 5.45 -4.33 18.24
CA ALA A 107 6.84 -4.68 17.98
C ALA A 107 7.35 -4.13 16.63
N ILE A 108 6.49 -4.12 15.60
CA ILE A 108 6.83 -3.60 14.28
C ILE A 108 6.75 -2.07 14.30
N VAL A 109 5.66 -1.53 14.83
CA VAL A 109 5.39 -0.08 14.82
C VAL A 109 6.48 0.67 15.60
N ARG A 110 6.88 0.20 16.79
CA ARG A 110 7.92 0.84 17.61
C ARG A 110 9.34 0.73 17.08
N THR A 111 9.55 -0.08 16.04
CA THR A 111 10.86 -0.12 15.36
C THR A 111 11.15 1.18 14.60
N TYR A 112 10.10 1.91 14.20
CA TYR A 112 10.21 3.16 13.46
C TYR A 112 10.02 4.36 14.37
N ASP A 113 10.72 5.44 14.05
CA ASP A 113 10.49 6.74 14.67
C ASP A 113 9.25 7.40 14.06
N HIS A 114 8.38 7.96 14.92
CA HIS A 114 7.12 8.58 14.53
C HIS A 114 7.10 10.10 14.76
N GLU A 115 8.20 10.68 15.22
CA GLU A 115 8.25 12.06 15.71
C GLU A 115 9.30 12.91 14.98
N VAL A 116 10.06 12.33 14.05
CA VAL A 116 11.01 13.04 13.19
C VAL A 116 10.32 14.21 12.51
N ARG A 117 10.94 15.40 12.68
CA ARG A 117 10.44 16.71 12.25
C ARG A 117 9.25 17.26 13.05
N GLY A 118 8.80 16.62 14.13
CA GLY A 118 7.84 17.18 15.10
C GLY A 118 6.44 17.47 14.57
N GLY A 119 6.07 16.90 13.41
CA GLY A 119 4.79 17.16 12.75
C GLY A 119 3.66 16.17 13.10
N THR A 120 3.90 15.18 13.95
CA THR A 120 2.91 14.13 14.26
C THR A 120 2.03 14.52 15.44
N LEU A 121 0.74 14.74 15.20
CA LEU A 121 -0.25 15.09 16.23
C LEU A 121 -0.89 13.84 16.85
N VAL A 122 -1.36 12.92 16.00
CA VAL A 122 -1.88 11.62 16.44
C VAL A 122 -0.88 10.55 16.05
N ARG A 123 -0.33 9.91 17.09
CA ARG A 123 0.68 8.85 16.99
C ARG A 123 0.01 7.49 16.78
N PRO A 124 0.74 6.48 16.30
CA PRO A 124 0.20 5.12 16.13
C PRO A 124 -0.33 4.50 17.42
N PHE A 125 0.23 4.89 18.57
CA PHE A 125 -0.30 4.55 19.89
C PHE A 125 -0.68 5.80 20.67
N VAL A 126 -1.84 5.74 21.31
CA VAL A 126 -2.52 6.81 22.04
C VAL A 126 -2.85 6.35 23.47
N GLY A 127 -3.48 7.24 24.24
CA GLY A 127 -3.81 6.99 25.64
C GLY A 127 -2.65 7.32 26.60
N PRO A 128 -2.91 7.28 27.92
CA PRO A 128 -1.94 7.72 28.93
C PRO A 128 -0.63 6.91 28.92
N ALA A 129 -0.72 5.62 28.59
CA ALA A 129 0.43 4.71 28.53
C ALA A 129 0.99 4.52 27.11
N LEU A 130 0.41 5.18 26.09
CA LEU A 130 0.79 5.04 24.69
C LEU A 130 0.79 3.57 24.23
N ASP A 131 -0.28 2.86 24.59
CA ASP A 131 -0.50 1.42 24.35
C ASP A 131 -1.82 1.12 23.62
N GLY A 132 -2.71 2.11 23.50
CA GLY A 132 -3.92 1.99 22.69
C GLY A 132 -3.64 2.26 21.21
N PRO A 133 -3.95 1.35 20.27
CA PRO A 133 -3.74 1.61 18.85
C PRO A 133 -4.65 2.75 18.37
N GLY A 134 -4.10 3.69 17.58
CA GLY A 134 -4.87 4.72 16.89
C GLY A 134 -5.37 4.23 15.52
N ASP A 135 -6.56 4.69 15.11
CA ASP A 135 -7.16 4.29 13.83
C ASP A 135 -6.49 4.94 12.60
N ALA A 136 -5.84 6.09 12.79
CA ALA A 136 -5.16 6.85 11.74
C ALA A 136 -4.08 7.75 12.33
N ALA A 137 -3.13 8.18 11.48
CA ALA A 137 -2.13 9.17 11.84
C ALA A 137 -2.62 10.58 11.47
N VAL A 138 -2.30 11.58 12.29
CA VAL A 138 -2.58 12.98 11.98
C VAL A 138 -1.26 13.75 11.93
N LEU A 139 -1.01 14.39 10.80
CA LEU A 139 0.25 15.07 10.49
C LEU A 139 -0.01 16.55 10.20
N LYS A 140 0.81 17.42 10.79
CA LYS A 140 0.83 18.84 10.54
C LYS A 140 2.19 19.22 9.94
N PRO A 141 2.23 19.71 8.69
CA PRO A 141 3.48 20.14 8.09
C PRO A 141 4.16 21.21 8.93
N LEU A 142 5.49 21.18 8.94
CA LEU A 142 6.29 22.28 9.48
C LEU A 142 5.92 23.59 8.78
N ASP A 143 6.04 24.70 9.52
CA ASP A 143 5.72 26.05 9.05
C ASP A 143 4.24 26.30 8.69
N THR A 144 3.31 25.48 9.22
CA THR A 144 1.85 25.68 9.07
C THR A 144 1.12 25.83 10.41
N TRP A 145 1.86 26.23 11.45
CA TRP A 145 1.36 26.36 12.83
C TRP A 145 0.56 27.64 13.08
N ASP A 146 0.51 28.54 12.11
CA ASP A 146 -0.33 29.74 12.08
C ASP A 146 -1.83 29.44 11.91
N HIS A 147 -2.20 28.17 11.64
CA HIS A 147 -3.58 27.73 11.53
C HIS A 147 -3.78 26.30 12.05
N ASP A 148 -5.03 25.88 12.29
CA ASP A 148 -5.34 24.57 12.90
C ASP A 148 -5.60 23.41 11.92
N ARG A 149 -5.23 23.57 10.64
CA ARG A 149 -5.39 22.50 9.64
C ARG A 149 -4.26 21.47 9.74
N ALA A 150 -4.62 20.20 9.57
CA ALA A 150 -3.72 19.06 9.53
C ALA A 150 -4.23 18.01 8.51
N PHE A 151 -3.40 17.01 8.23
CA PHE A 151 -3.74 15.88 7.35
C PHE A 151 -3.97 14.62 8.17
N ALA A 152 -5.12 13.99 7.99
CA ALA A 152 -5.35 12.62 8.45
C ALA A 152 -4.91 11.63 7.36
N LEU A 153 -4.15 10.61 7.76
CA LEU A 153 -3.74 9.50 6.92
C LEU A 153 -4.26 8.19 7.52
N SER A 154 -5.13 7.52 6.78
CA SER A 154 -5.72 6.24 7.15
C SER A 154 -5.61 5.24 6.00
N ASN A 155 -5.88 3.97 6.31
CA ASN A 155 -5.97 2.91 5.33
C ASN A 155 -7.13 1.96 5.67
N GLY A 156 -7.52 1.15 4.69
CA GLY A 156 -8.48 0.06 4.85
C GLY A 156 -8.11 -1.08 3.91
N ILE A 157 -8.15 -2.30 4.41
CA ILE A 157 -7.69 -3.48 3.68
C ILE A 157 -8.40 -4.75 4.17
N ASN A 158 -9.20 -5.35 3.29
CA ASN A 158 -9.97 -6.56 3.63
C ASN A 158 -9.81 -7.67 2.58
N PRO A 159 -8.61 -8.28 2.45
CA PRO A 159 -8.29 -9.18 1.34
C PRO A 159 -9.05 -10.50 1.43
N LEU A 160 -9.44 -10.94 2.64
CA LEU A 160 -10.22 -12.15 2.85
C LEU A 160 -11.63 -12.02 2.27
N LEU A 161 -12.22 -10.82 2.31
CA LEU A 161 -13.49 -10.55 1.64
C LEU A 161 -13.37 -10.71 0.12
N GLY A 162 -12.20 -10.40 -0.46
CA GLY A 162 -11.92 -10.55 -1.89
C GLY A 162 -11.91 -12.00 -2.39
N LEU A 163 -11.73 -12.97 -1.49
CA LEU A 163 -11.86 -14.41 -1.82
C LEU A 163 -13.32 -14.81 -2.07
N VAL A 164 -14.27 -14.03 -1.55
CA VAL A 164 -15.71 -14.26 -1.67
C VAL A 164 -16.32 -13.30 -2.68
N ASP A 165 -16.17 -12.01 -2.43
CA ASP A 165 -16.74 -10.93 -3.23
C ASP A 165 -15.71 -9.77 -3.36
N PRO A 166 -15.01 -9.70 -4.52
CA PRO A 166 -14.10 -8.60 -4.85
C PRO A 166 -14.77 -7.22 -4.86
N TYR A 167 -16.06 -7.12 -5.19
CA TYR A 167 -16.79 -5.86 -5.14
C TYR A 167 -17.00 -5.44 -3.68
N ALA A 168 -17.46 -6.35 -2.82
CA ALA A 168 -17.63 -6.08 -1.39
C ALA A 168 -16.30 -5.74 -0.72
N MET A 169 -15.20 -6.40 -1.10
CA MET A 169 -13.85 -6.03 -0.66
C MET A 169 -13.51 -4.58 -0.99
N ALA A 170 -13.78 -4.14 -2.22
CA ALA A 170 -13.51 -2.76 -2.63
C ALA A 170 -14.27 -1.77 -1.75
N VAL A 171 -15.57 -2.02 -1.57
CA VAL A 171 -16.44 -1.15 -0.77
C VAL A 171 -16.00 -1.15 0.70
N SER A 172 -15.69 -2.32 1.26
CA SER A 172 -15.25 -2.50 2.64
C SER A 172 -13.92 -1.77 2.91
N GLY A 173 -12.94 -1.88 2.01
CA GLY A 173 -11.65 -1.19 2.16
C GLY A 173 -11.78 0.34 2.11
N VAL A 174 -12.60 0.87 1.20
CA VAL A 174 -12.90 2.32 1.16
C VAL A 174 -13.63 2.76 2.43
N ASP A 175 -14.61 1.98 2.87
CA ASP A 175 -15.39 2.26 4.07
C ASP A 175 -14.52 2.31 5.34
N GLU A 176 -13.65 1.32 5.52
CA GLU A 176 -12.69 1.25 6.62
C GLU A 176 -11.72 2.44 6.60
N ALA A 177 -11.14 2.77 5.45
CA ALA A 177 -10.24 3.92 5.33
C ALA A 177 -10.93 5.24 5.72
N VAL A 178 -12.17 5.44 5.26
CA VAL A 178 -12.95 6.63 5.60
C VAL A 178 -13.31 6.66 7.10
N ARG A 179 -13.79 5.55 7.66
CA ARG A 179 -14.13 5.48 9.11
C ARG A 179 -12.92 5.77 9.98
N ASN A 180 -11.76 5.22 9.63
CA ASN A 180 -10.51 5.46 10.34
C ASN A 180 -10.07 6.94 10.28
N ALA A 181 -10.21 7.59 9.13
CA ALA A 181 -9.93 9.03 9.02
C ALA A 181 -10.90 9.89 9.84
N VAL A 182 -12.20 9.55 9.80
CA VAL A 182 -13.23 10.26 10.57
C VAL A 182 -13.02 10.08 12.07
N ALA A 183 -12.60 8.89 12.52
CA ALA A 183 -12.33 8.60 13.94
C ALA A 183 -11.27 9.52 14.56
N VAL A 184 -10.35 10.06 13.76
CA VAL A 184 -9.32 11.03 14.20
C VAL A 184 -9.65 12.49 13.84
N GLY A 185 -10.89 12.77 13.46
CA GLY A 185 -11.37 14.13 13.15
C GLY A 185 -11.21 14.57 11.69
N GLY A 186 -10.95 13.65 10.77
CA GLY A 186 -10.94 13.95 9.33
C GLY A 186 -12.33 14.31 8.81
N ASP A 187 -12.42 15.43 8.08
CA ASP A 187 -13.65 15.86 7.40
C ASP A 187 -13.90 14.98 6.15
N PRO A 188 -14.98 14.16 6.11
CA PRO A 188 -15.25 13.27 5.00
C PRO A 188 -15.46 13.99 3.66
N ASP A 189 -15.91 15.26 3.67
CA ASP A 189 -16.08 16.06 2.45
C ASP A 189 -14.74 16.59 1.89
N ARG A 190 -13.63 16.40 2.62
CA ARG A 190 -12.27 16.82 2.24
C ARG A 190 -11.30 15.65 2.03
N LEU A 191 -11.79 14.42 2.04
CA LEU A 191 -10.95 13.25 1.82
C LEU A 191 -10.59 13.08 0.33
N SER A 192 -9.35 12.65 0.11
CA SER A 192 -8.85 12.14 -1.17
C SER A 192 -8.36 10.72 -0.96
N LEU A 193 -8.72 9.82 -1.88
CA LEU A 193 -8.36 8.41 -1.78
C LEU A 193 -7.30 8.06 -2.82
N LEU A 194 -6.33 7.27 -2.38
CA LEU A 194 -5.31 6.64 -3.20
C LEU A 194 -5.47 5.13 -3.08
N ASP A 195 -5.50 4.47 -4.23
CA ASP A 195 -5.65 3.01 -4.30
C ASP A 195 -4.38 2.36 -4.86
N ASN A 196 -4.04 1.19 -4.32
CA ASN A 196 -2.91 0.36 -4.71
C ASN A 196 -3.40 -1.03 -5.15
N PHE A 197 -3.31 -1.30 -6.46
CA PHE A 197 -3.80 -2.54 -7.05
C PHE A 197 -2.76 -3.66 -6.91
N CYS A 198 -3.02 -4.61 -6.02
CA CYS A 198 -2.25 -5.86 -5.86
C CYS A 198 -3.08 -7.06 -6.32
N TRP A 199 -2.90 -7.51 -7.56
CA TRP A 199 -3.73 -8.56 -8.16
C TRP A 199 -2.91 -9.70 -8.79
N GLY A 200 -3.57 -10.84 -8.95
CA GLY A 200 -3.03 -12.01 -9.63
C GLY A 200 -2.75 -11.77 -11.11
N ASN A 201 -2.36 -12.85 -11.81
CA ASN A 201 -2.00 -12.80 -13.22
C ASN A 201 -3.20 -12.30 -14.07
N PRO A 202 -3.13 -11.13 -14.73
CA PRO A 202 -4.23 -10.60 -15.51
C PRO A 202 -4.53 -11.43 -16.77
N ASN A 203 -3.59 -12.27 -17.21
CA ASN A 203 -3.81 -13.18 -18.33
C ASN A 203 -4.84 -14.29 -18.03
N LEU A 204 -5.17 -14.50 -16.75
CA LEU A 204 -6.24 -15.41 -16.35
C LEU A 204 -7.57 -14.65 -16.30
N SER A 205 -8.54 -15.08 -17.10
CA SER A 205 -9.84 -14.39 -17.28
C SER A 205 -10.62 -14.23 -15.98
N GLY A 206 -10.51 -15.18 -15.05
CA GLY A 206 -11.11 -15.11 -13.71
C GLY A 206 -10.48 -14.03 -12.83
N SER A 207 -9.14 -13.96 -12.79
CA SER A 207 -8.42 -12.91 -12.06
C SER A 207 -8.71 -11.52 -12.62
N ALA A 208 -8.77 -11.37 -13.95
CA ALA A 208 -9.21 -10.14 -14.59
C ALA A 208 -10.68 -9.80 -14.28
N GLY A 209 -11.54 -10.81 -14.15
CA GLY A 209 -12.93 -10.68 -13.69
C GLY A 209 -13.03 -10.06 -12.30
N CYS A 210 -12.24 -10.56 -11.33
CA CYS A 210 -12.23 -10.02 -9.98
C CYS A 210 -11.76 -8.56 -9.93
N VAL A 211 -10.76 -8.19 -10.74
CA VAL A 211 -10.33 -6.79 -10.90
C VAL A 211 -11.49 -5.92 -11.41
N GLY A 212 -12.23 -6.40 -12.42
CA GLY A 212 -13.38 -5.67 -12.96
C GLY A 212 -14.48 -5.44 -11.91
N ALA A 213 -14.80 -6.45 -11.11
CA ALA A 213 -15.76 -6.35 -10.02
C ALA A 213 -15.30 -5.37 -8.92
N TYR A 214 -14.03 -5.45 -8.52
CA TYR A 214 -13.43 -4.54 -7.54
C TYR A 214 -13.45 -3.07 -7.99
N VAL A 215 -12.99 -2.80 -9.23
CA VAL A 215 -13.02 -1.46 -9.82
C VAL A 215 -14.45 -0.91 -9.86
N SER A 216 -15.43 -1.76 -10.20
CA SER A 216 -16.84 -1.36 -10.19
C SER A 216 -17.31 -0.94 -8.78
N GLY A 217 -16.83 -1.61 -7.73
CA GLY A 217 -17.06 -1.23 -6.33
C GLY A 217 -16.51 0.15 -5.98
N LEU A 218 -15.26 0.43 -6.40
CA LEU A 218 -14.65 1.75 -6.20
C LEU A 218 -15.38 2.85 -6.96
N LEU A 219 -15.79 2.58 -8.21
CA LEU A 219 -16.49 3.55 -9.05
C LEU A 219 -17.88 3.91 -8.52
N ARG A 220 -18.60 2.95 -7.94
CA ARG A 220 -19.97 3.19 -7.42
C ARG A 220 -20.00 4.08 -6.18
N ARG A 221 -18.90 4.16 -5.42
CA ARG A 221 -18.74 5.09 -4.28
C ARG A 221 -18.15 6.46 -4.66
N ARG A 222 -18.02 6.81 -5.94
CA ARG A 222 -17.55 8.14 -6.42
C ARG A 222 -18.39 9.37 -6.02
N GLY A 223 -19.46 9.24 -5.22
CA GLY A 223 -20.13 10.44 -4.66
C GLY A 223 -19.16 11.23 -3.77
N ARG A 224 -19.33 12.57 -3.67
CA ARG A 224 -18.64 13.64 -2.87
C ARG A 224 -17.13 13.54 -2.55
N LEU A 225 -16.57 12.35 -2.30
CA LEU A 225 -15.14 12.06 -2.17
C LEU A 225 -14.41 12.37 -3.48
N ARG A 226 -13.32 13.13 -3.39
CA ARG A 226 -12.43 13.36 -4.53
C ARG A 226 -11.61 12.10 -4.79
N HIS A 227 -12.17 11.19 -5.57
CA HIS A 227 -11.55 9.92 -5.91
C HIS A 227 -10.62 10.07 -7.12
N ALA A 228 -9.31 10.09 -6.90
CA ALA A 228 -8.32 10.06 -7.98
C ALA A 228 -8.14 8.62 -8.49
N LEU A 229 -9.15 8.09 -9.18
CA LEU A 229 -8.99 6.85 -9.95
C LEU A 229 -8.35 7.17 -11.29
N HIS A 230 -7.02 7.17 -11.34
CA HIS A 230 -6.30 7.40 -12.58
C HIS A 230 -6.21 6.08 -13.39
N PHE A 231 -7.20 5.87 -14.26
CA PHE A 231 -7.03 5.01 -15.43
C PHE A 231 -6.36 5.86 -16.50
N GLY A 232 -5.11 5.56 -16.83
CA GLY A 232 -4.30 6.34 -17.77
C GLY A 232 -5.04 6.68 -19.07
N GLN A 233 -5.49 7.93 -19.16
CA GLN A 233 -5.76 8.71 -20.36
C GLN A 233 -5.37 10.16 -19.99
N GLY A 234 -4.16 10.59 -20.35
CA GLY A 234 -3.72 11.99 -20.43
C GLY A 234 -3.81 12.93 -19.21
N GLN A 235 -2.77 12.92 -18.35
CA GLN A 235 -2.28 13.98 -17.41
C GLN A 235 -3.15 14.45 -16.20
N PRO A 236 -2.55 15.05 -15.12
CA PRO A 236 -1.21 14.88 -14.54
C PRO A 236 -1.23 13.98 -13.28
N LEU A 237 -0.04 13.48 -12.91
CA LEU A 237 0.28 12.45 -11.91
C LEU A 237 -0.35 12.65 -10.51
N GLN A 238 -1.25 11.74 -10.12
CA GLN A 238 -1.30 11.19 -8.76
C GLN A 238 -1.05 9.68 -8.87
N ARG A 239 0.06 9.19 -8.30
CA ARG A 239 0.63 7.86 -8.55
C ARG A 239 -0.34 6.74 -8.15
N VAL A 240 -0.77 5.95 -9.12
CA VAL A 240 -1.30 4.59 -8.90
C VAL A 240 -0.14 3.62 -9.05
N GLN A 241 0.17 2.86 -8.01
CA GLN A 241 1.10 1.73 -8.12
C GLN A 241 0.29 0.48 -8.51
N ARG A 242 0.79 -0.26 -9.51
CA ARG A 242 0.17 -1.51 -9.98
C ARG A 242 1.19 -2.63 -9.81
N GLN A 243 0.81 -3.67 -9.07
CA GLN A 243 1.58 -4.90 -8.99
C GLN A 243 0.75 -6.05 -9.57
N ALA A 244 1.15 -6.51 -10.75
CA ALA A 244 0.68 -7.76 -11.32
C ALA A 244 1.73 -8.85 -11.04
N HIS A 245 1.30 -10.03 -10.61
CA HIS A 245 2.16 -11.15 -10.17
C HIS A 245 2.93 -10.93 -8.86
N PRO A 246 2.26 -10.81 -7.70
CA PRO A 246 2.94 -10.97 -6.43
C PRO A 246 3.46 -12.42 -6.31
N ARG A 247 4.77 -12.64 -6.42
CA ARG A 247 5.39 -13.95 -6.17
C ARG A 247 5.62 -14.12 -4.66
N HIS A 248 5.17 -15.28 -4.14
CA HIS A 248 5.51 -15.91 -2.85
C HIS A 248 5.57 -15.05 -1.57
N ALA A 249 4.48 -15.08 -0.79
CA ALA A 249 4.50 -14.79 0.66
C ALA A 249 3.95 -15.95 1.51
N ALA A 250 3.90 -17.18 0.97
CA ALA A 250 3.20 -18.32 1.60
C ALA A 250 4.08 -19.51 2.02
N HIS A 251 5.41 -19.36 2.11
CA HIS A 251 6.30 -20.53 2.37
C HIS A 251 7.40 -20.35 3.42
N LEU A 252 7.25 -19.44 4.38
CA LEU A 252 8.15 -19.36 5.56
C LEU A 252 7.46 -19.85 6.84
N GLY A 253 6.86 -21.03 6.77
CA GLY A 253 6.09 -21.60 7.87
C GLY A 253 6.30 -23.10 8.05
N HIS A 254 7.46 -23.66 7.70
CA HIS A 254 7.84 -25.00 8.15
C HIS A 254 9.35 -25.25 7.98
N ARG A 255 9.95 -25.86 9.01
CA ARG A 255 11.30 -26.46 9.14
C ARG A 255 12.37 -25.58 9.83
N HIS A 256 12.59 -25.80 11.13
CA HIS A 256 13.54 -26.83 11.62
C HIS A 256 13.63 -26.79 13.17
N ARG A 257 12.95 -27.75 13.83
CA ARG A 257 13.40 -28.31 15.11
C ARG A 257 14.13 -29.61 14.76
N ALA A 258 15.46 -29.62 14.85
CA ALA A 258 16.29 -30.80 15.10
C ALA A 258 17.77 -30.37 15.07
N GLY A 259 18.53 -30.69 16.14
CA GLY A 259 19.99 -30.71 16.10
C GLY A 259 20.72 -29.81 17.09
N HIS A 260 20.39 -29.88 18.39
CA HIS A 260 21.33 -29.46 19.44
C HIS A 260 22.19 -30.67 19.83
N ALA A 261 23.40 -30.77 19.27
CA ALA A 261 24.48 -31.55 19.86
C ALA A 261 25.84 -31.16 19.26
N ALA A 262 26.76 -30.83 20.18
CA ALA A 262 28.21 -30.86 20.03
C ALA A 262 28.88 -29.89 19.04
N ARG A 263 29.53 -28.85 19.61
CA ARG A 263 30.93 -28.50 19.31
C ARG A 263 31.47 -27.58 20.42
N ARG A 264 32.16 -28.20 21.39
CA ARG A 264 33.15 -27.57 22.25
C ARG A 264 34.51 -27.64 21.55
N HIS A 265 35.34 -26.64 21.84
CA HIS A 265 36.78 -26.51 21.59
C HIS A 265 37.22 -26.09 20.17
N LEU A 266 37.71 -24.85 20.06
CA LEU A 266 39.15 -24.55 19.95
C LEU A 266 39.38 -23.02 20.10
N ARG A 267 40.24 -22.64 21.04
CA ARG A 267 40.77 -21.27 21.23
C ARG A 267 41.86 -20.99 20.19
N PRO A 268 42.08 -19.74 19.75
CA PRO A 268 43.37 -19.33 19.19
C PRO A 268 44.31 -18.85 20.31
N GLN A 269 45.54 -19.38 20.32
CA GLN A 269 46.66 -18.83 21.09
C GLN A 269 47.30 -17.68 20.31
N ALA A 270 47.70 -16.65 21.05
CA ALA A 270 48.48 -15.51 20.59
C ALA A 270 49.99 -15.84 20.56
N GLY A 271 50.71 -15.13 19.67
CA GLY A 271 52.12 -14.75 19.86
C GLY A 271 53.17 -15.55 19.08
N ARG A 272 53.68 -14.98 17.99
CA ARG A 272 54.98 -14.29 17.91
C ARG A 272 55.07 -13.51 16.61
#